data_AF-A0A109Q6S9-F1
#
_entry.id   AF-A0A109Q6S9-F1
#
_cell.length_a   1.000
_cell.length_b   1.000
_cell.length_c   1.000
_cell.angle_alpha   90.00
_cell.angle_beta   90.00
_cell.angle_gamma   90.00
#
_symmetry.space_group_name_H-M   'P 1'
#
loop_
_entity.id
_entity.type
_entity.pdbx_description
1 polymer ?
#
loop_
_entity_poly.entity_id
_entity_poly.type
_entity_poly.pdbx_seq_one_letter_code
_entity_poly.pdbx_strand_id
1 'polypeptide(L)'
;MEQKFKVNQMLTNRQTGHVEKIYATTPDGQPFDLLEISILTHYEVITLEALEEKLQQAGITYELVPVGRTYLLTVATKEDAERFIEQIAPLYNEVLQ
;
A
#
# COMPACT_ATOMS: atom_id res chain seq x y z
N MET A 1 -4.52 -6.81 -16.07
CA MET A 1 -4.92 -7.79 -15.03
C MET A 1 -6.06 -7.18 -14.25
N GLU A 2 -7.10 -7.95 -13.93
CA GLU A 2 -8.20 -7.48 -13.08
C GLU A 2 -7.71 -7.48 -11.62
N GLN A 3 -7.92 -6.38 -10.89
CA GLN A 3 -7.54 -6.30 -9.48
C GLN A 3 -8.55 -7.09 -8.63
N LYS A 4 -8.06 -7.92 -7.70
CA LYS A 4 -8.88 -8.68 -6.74
C LYS A 4 -9.28 -7.84 -5.53
N PHE A 5 -9.47 -6.54 -5.73
CA PHE A 5 -9.93 -5.61 -4.70
C PHE A 5 -10.44 -4.34 -5.38
N LYS A 6 -11.18 -3.55 -4.61
CA LYS A 6 -11.65 -2.22 -4.99
C LYS A 6 -11.19 -1.21 -3.96
N VAL A 7 -10.55 -0.12 -4.41
CA VAL A 7 -10.23 1.03 -3.56
C VAL A 7 -11.51 1.83 -3.29
N ASN A 8 -11.76 2.12 -2.02
CA ASN A 8 -12.96 2.85 -1.59
C ASN A 8 -12.65 4.29 -1.17
N GLN A 9 -11.57 4.48 -0.40
CA GLN A 9 -11.26 5.78 0.21
C GLN A 9 -9.77 5.87 0.54
N MET A 10 -9.23 7.09 0.50
CA MET A 10 -7.93 7.43 1.06
C MET A 10 -8.10 8.31 2.31
N LEU A 11 -7.38 8.00 3.37
CA LEU A 11 -7.27 8.85 4.55
C LEU A 11 -6.04 9.75 4.40
N THR A 12 -6.26 11.05 4.27
CA THR A 12 -5.19 12.04 4.15
C THR A 12 -5.12 12.89 5.40
N ASN A 13 -3.93 13.00 5.99
CA ASN A 13 -3.65 13.92 7.06
C ASN A 13 -3.75 15.36 6.54
N ARG A 14 -4.67 16.14 7.09
CA ARG A 14 -4.94 17.51 6.61
C ARG A 14 -3.83 18.50 6.90
N GLN A 15 -2.95 18.21 7.86
CA GLN A 15 -1.88 19.12 8.25
C GLN A 15 -0.63 18.91 7.39
N THR A 16 -0.33 17.65 7.03
CA THR A 16 0.88 17.29 6.29
C THR A 16 0.63 16.97 4.82
N GLY A 17 -0.60 16.63 4.44
CA GLY A 17 -0.94 16.15 3.09
C GLY A 17 -0.64 14.67 2.86
N HIS A 18 -0.01 13.99 3.83
CA HIS A 18 0.31 12.57 3.73
C HIS A 18 -0.95 11.71 3.67
N VAL A 19 -0.94 10.70 2.80
CA VAL A 19 -1.92 9.63 2.79
C VAL A 19 -1.46 8.57 3.78
N GLU A 20 -2.23 8.42 4.86
CA GLU A 20 -1.93 7.51 5.96
C GLU A 20 -2.56 6.13 5.76
N LYS A 21 -3.67 6.05 5.02
CA LYS A 21 -4.37 4.80 4.72
C LYS A 21 -5.01 4.82 3.35
N ILE A 22 -5.06 3.66 2.69
CA ILE A 22 -5.82 3.46 1.46
C ILE A 22 -6.75 2.27 1.68
N TYR A 23 -8.00 2.57 2.00
CA TYR A 23 -9.01 1.55 2.28
C TYR A 23 -9.45 0.87 1.00
N ALA A 24 -9.28 -0.45 0.97
CA ALA A 24 -9.75 -1.33 -0.09
C ALA A 24 -10.65 -2.43 0.45
N THR A 25 -11.40 -3.08 -0.44
CA THR A 25 -12.25 -4.22 -0.11
C THR A 25 -12.08 -5.30 -1.16
N THR A 26 -11.96 -6.55 -0.70
CA THR A 26 -11.92 -7.76 -1.53
C THR A 26 -13.28 -8.07 -2.14
N PRO A 27 -13.39 -8.98 -3.15
CA PRO A 27 -14.66 -9.34 -3.76
C PRO A 27 -15.68 -9.93 -2.78
N ASP A 28 -15.22 -10.59 -1.72
CA ASP A 28 -16.05 -11.16 -0.66
C ASP A 28 -16.40 -10.15 0.45
N GLY A 29 -15.97 -8.89 0.33
CA GLY A 29 -16.37 -7.80 1.22
C GLY A 29 -15.44 -7.55 2.41
N GLN A 30 -14.27 -8.19 2.47
CA GLN A 30 -13.32 -7.97 3.56
C GLN A 30 -12.55 -6.65 3.37
N PRO A 31 -12.63 -5.71 4.32
CA PRO A 31 -11.88 -4.46 4.25
C PRO A 31 -10.42 -4.67 4.66
N PHE A 32 -9.51 -3.96 4.00
CA PHE A 32 -8.10 -3.93 4.34
C PHE A 32 -7.46 -2.61 3.91
N ASP A 33 -6.25 -2.35 4.39
CA ASP A 33 -5.47 -1.16 4.06
C ASP A 33 -4.35 -1.53 3.10
N LEU A 34 -4.30 -0.89 1.92
CA LEU A 34 -3.24 -1.16 0.94
C LEU A 34 -1.86 -0.67 1.40
N LEU A 35 -1.79 0.22 2.38
CA LEU A 35 -0.53 0.65 2.99
C LEU A 35 -0.07 -0.28 4.13
N GLU A 36 -0.87 -1.29 4.50
CA GLU A 36 -0.46 -2.35 5.43
C GLU A 36 0.39 -3.42 4.71
N ILE A 37 1.64 -3.04 4.42
CA ILE A 37 2.56 -3.86 3.63
C ILE A 37 2.99 -5.16 4.33
N SER A 38 2.68 -5.33 5.62
CA SER A 38 2.98 -6.56 6.35
C SER A 38 2.32 -7.77 5.72
N ILE A 39 1.16 -7.62 5.06
CA ILE A 39 0.51 -8.72 4.34
C ILE A 39 1.44 -9.23 3.24
N LEU A 40 2.01 -8.35 2.41
CA LEU A 40 2.89 -8.74 1.31
C LEU A 40 4.17 -9.42 1.81
N THR A 41 4.78 -8.87 2.86
CA THR A 41 6.01 -9.43 3.44
C THR A 41 5.76 -10.75 4.18
N HIS A 42 4.61 -10.92 4.83
CA HIS A 42 4.26 -12.12 5.59
C HIS A 42 4.05 -13.33 4.67
N TYR A 43 3.43 -13.12 3.51
CA TYR A 43 3.21 -14.15 2.49
C TYR A 43 4.39 -14.27 1.50
N GLU A 44 5.54 -13.63 1.81
CA GLU A 44 6.77 -13.70 1.01
C GLU A 44 6.59 -13.26 -0.45
N VAL A 45 5.60 -12.41 -0.75
CA VAL A 45 5.37 -11.85 -2.10
C VAL A 45 6.53 -10.94 -2.50
N ILE A 46 7.03 -10.17 -1.52
CA ILE A 46 8.14 -9.25 -1.72
C ILE A 46 8.88 -9.04 -0.39
N THR A 47 10.21 -8.88 -0.45
CA THR A 47 10.99 -8.44 0.72
C THR A 47 10.81 -6.94 0.94
N LEU A 48 11.18 -6.46 2.13
CA LEU A 48 11.09 -5.03 2.41
C LEU A 48 12.01 -4.22 1.50
N GLU A 49 13.24 -4.68 1.29
CA GLU A 49 14.23 -4.02 0.45
C GLU A 49 13.74 -3.92 -1.00
N ALA A 50 13.18 -5.00 -1.54
CA ALA A 50 12.63 -5.01 -2.90
C ALA A 50 11.40 -4.11 -3.03
N LEU A 51 10.60 -3.96 -1.97
CA LEU A 51 9.48 -3.03 -1.95
C LEU A 51 9.97 -1.57 -1.96
N GLU A 52 10.96 -1.24 -1.13
CA GLU A 52 11.56 0.10 -1.09
C GLU A 52 12.18 0.47 -2.44
N GLU A 53 12.88 -0.46 -3.10
CA GLU A 53 13.39 -0.28 -4.46
C GLU A 53 12.28 0.00 -5.49
N LYS A 54 11.17 -0.75 -5.44
CA LYS A 54 10.02 -0.52 -6.34
C LYS A 54 9.37 0.83 -6.10
N LEU A 55 9.22 1.26 -4.85
CA LEU A 55 8.66 2.58 -4.50
C LEU A 55 9.54 3.70 -5.06
N GLN A 56 10.87 3.57 -4.93
CA GLN A 56 11.83 4.52 -5.50
C GLN A 56 11.77 4.55 -7.03
N GLN A 57 11.73 3.38 -7.69
CA GLN A 57 11.62 3.27 -9.15
C GLN A 57 10.31 3.88 -9.68
N ALA A 58 9.21 3.73 -8.95
CA ALA A 58 7.91 4.31 -9.26
C ALA A 58 7.85 5.83 -9.00
N GLY A 59 8.91 6.43 -8.43
CA GLY A 59 8.94 7.84 -8.04
C GLY A 59 7.89 8.18 -6.99
N ILE A 60 7.61 7.24 -6.07
CA ILE A 60 6.67 7.42 -4.97
C ILE A 60 7.45 7.98 -3.79
N THR A 61 7.03 9.14 -3.30
CA THR A 61 7.57 9.68 -2.04
C THR A 61 6.85 9.04 -0.87
N TYR A 62 7.58 8.39 0.03
CA TYR A 62 7.01 7.64 1.15
C TYR A 62 7.79 7.84 2.44
N GLU A 63 7.12 7.54 3.55
CA GLU A 63 7.73 7.36 4.86
C GLU A 63 7.40 5.96 5.35
N LEU A 64 8.43 5.24 5.80
CA LEU A 64 8.30 3.90 6.35
C LEU A 64 8.81 3.93 7.79
N VAL A 65 7.91 3.71 8.75
CA VAL A 65 8.23 3.72 10.17
C VAL A 65 8.11 2.31 10.74
N PRO A 66 9.15 1.74 11.35
CA PRO A 66 9.03 0.46 12.04
C PRO A 66 8.14 0.61 13.28
N VAL A 67 7.11 -0.23 13.39
CA VAL A 67 6.19 -0.29 14.53
C VAL A 67 6.15 -1.71 15.07
N GLY A 68 7.00 -1.99 16.05
CA GLY A 68 7.11 -3.33 16.64
C GLY A 68 7.68 -4.34 15.64
N ARG A 69 6.85 -5.30 15.20
CA ARG A 69 7.22 -6.33 14.19
C ARG A 69 6.68 -6.02 12.79
N THR A 70 6.04 -4.86 12.61
CA THR A 70 5.50 -4.41 11.33
C THR A 70 6.08 -3.05 10.95
N TYR A 71 5.68 -2.56 9.79
CA TYR A 71 6.03 -1.25 9.27
C TYR A 71 4.76 -0.48 8.95
N LEU A 72 4.74 0.80 9.32
CA LEU A 72 3.74 1.75 8.89
C LEU A 72 4.26 2.46 7.65
N LEU A 73 3.63 2.22 6.51
CA LEU A 73 3.90 2.97 5.28
C LEU A 73 2.91 4.14 5.18
N THR A 74 3.42 5.32 4.92
CA THR A 74 2.61 6.47 4.47
C THR A 74 3.21 7.01 3.18
N VAL A 75 2.40 7.66 2.34
CA VAL A 75 2.88 8.29 1.11
C VAL A 75 2.59 9.78 1.13
N ALA A 76 3.49 10.59 0.56
CA ALA A 76 3.52 12.03 0.82
C ALA A 76 2.33 12.79 0.26
N THR A 77 1.81 12.36 -0.90
CA THR A 77 0.72 13.04 -1.60
C THR A 77 -0.33 12.07 -2.15
N LYS A 78 -1.48 12.62 -2.57
CA LYS A 78 -2.51 11.85 -3.28
C LYS A 78 -1.99 11.29 -4.61
N GLU A 79 -1.11 12.01 -5.30
CA GLU A 79 -0.52 11.55 -6.56
C GLU A 79 0.42 10.36 -6.32
N ASP A 80 1.23 10.40 -5.25
CA ASP A 80 2.03 9.26 -4.82
C ASP A 80 1.17 8.04 -4.47
N ALA A 81 0.02 8.26 -3.81
CA ALA A 81 -0.95 7.20 -3.51
C ALA A 81 -1.57 6.60 -4.78
N GLU A 82 -1.88 7.42 -5.79
CA GLU A 82 -2.38 6.93 -7.07
C GLU A 82 -1.34 6.07 -7.80
N ARG A 83 -0.06 6.51 -7.82
CA ARG A 83 1.05 5.70 -8.36
C ARG A 83 1.24 4.40 -7.58
N PHE A 84 1.10 4.44 -6.25
CA PHE A 84 1.15 3.24 -5.42
C PHE A 84 0.04 2.25 -5.80
N ILE A 85 -1.20 2.72 -5.95
CA ILE A 85 -2.34 1.89 -6.33
C ILE A 85 -2.14 1.26 -7.71
N GLU A 86 -1.52 1.99 -8.64
CA GLU A 86 -1.28 1.50 -10.00
C GLU A 86 -0.12 0.50 -10.07
N GLN A 87 0.99 0.79 -9.39
CA GLN A 87 2.25 0.08 -9.62
C GLN A 87 2.61 -0.94 -8.54
N ILE A 88 2.13 -0.74 -7.30
CA ILE A 88 2.49 -1.57 -6.14
C ILE A 88 1.31 -2.41 -5.67
N ALA A 89 0.12 -1.81 -5.57
CA ALA A 89 -1.08 -2.52 -5.09
C ALA A 89 -1.47 -3.79 -5.90
N PRO A 90 -1.12 -3.95 -7.20
CA PRO A 90 -1.35 -5.21 -7.90
C PRO A 90 -0.67 -6.44 -7.25
N LEU A 91 0.40 -6.26 -6.45
CA LEU A 91 1.04 -7.35 -5.70
C LEU A 91 0.07 -8.04 -4.73
N TYR A 92 -0.95 -7.33 -4.23
CA TYR A 92 -1.95 -7.93 -3.35
C TYR A 92 -2.79 -9.01 -4.06
N ASN A 93 -2.85 -9.03 -5.39
CA ASN A 93 -3.58 -10.08 -6.11
C ASN A 93 -2.99 -11.49 -5.91
N GLU A 94 -1.73 -11.58 -5.47
CA GLU A 94 -1.04 -12.84 -5.17
C GLU A 94 -1.50 -13.43 -3.83
N VAL A 95 -1.99 -12.60 -2.90
CA VAL A 95 -2.42 -13.01 -1.55
C VAL A 95 -3.93 -13.00 -1.38
N LEU A 96 -4.63 -12.14 -2.10
CA LEU A 96 -6.09 -12.06 -2.05
C LEU A 96 -6.69 -13.22 -2.86
N GLN A 97 -7.60 -13.97 -2.24
CA GLN A 97 -8.31 -15.08 -2.86
C GLN A 97 -9.65 -14.63 -3.43
#